data_AF-A0A2W6Z7G3-F1
#
_entry.id   AF-A0A2W6Z7G3-F1
#
_cell.length_a   1.000
_cell.length_b   1.000
_cell.length_c   1.000
_cell.angle_alpha   90.00
_cell.angle_beta   90.00
_cell.angle_gamma   90.00
#
_symmetry.space_group_name_H-M   'P 1'
#
loop_
_entity.id
_entity.type
_entity.pdbx_description
1 polymer ?
#
loop_
_entity_poly.entity_id
_entity_poly.type
_entity_poly.pdbx_seq_one_letter_code
_entity_poly.pdbx_strand_id
1 'polypeptide(L)'
;MNDLLQKLTAVQNGFKPFELEAKKIIDNKTLSESKTTAVDMLRSEFYQIRCCAIFILGFIAARDSAVLLLLKNAARSDESWQVQEIIAKAFDQYCKDNGYEHSLPEIKAWLSDEHPNVCRAVTEGLRIWTGRPYFKTHPEIAIALISRHKASDSEYLRKSVGNSLRDISKKYGELVRMETSKWNLQDHKIAFTYDYVLKRH
;
A
#
# COMPACT_ATOMS: atom_id res chain seq x y z
N MET A 1 -27.89 -4.40 4.45
CA MET A 1 -26.98 -4.68 3.31
C MET A 1 -27.37 -3.90 2.06
N ASN A 2 -28.67 -3.83 1.72
CA ASN A 2 -29.14 -3.07 0.55
C ASN A 2 -28.84 -1.56 0.63
N ASP A 3 -29.05 -0.93 1.79
CA ASP A 3 -28.79 0.51 1.97
C ASP A 3 -27.30 0.84 1.91
N LEU A 4 -26.45 -0.02 2.49
CA LEU A 4 -25.00 0.09 2.41
C LEU A 4 -24.54 0.01 0.95
N LEU A 5 -25.08 -0.97 0.21
CA LEU A 5 -24.77 -1.17 -1.19
C LEU A 5 -25.10 0.07 -2.01
N GLN A 6 -26.35 0.54 -1.94
CA GLN A 6 -26.81 1.74 -2.67
C GLN A 6 -25.99 2.98 -2.31
N LYS A 7 -25.70 3.17 -1.02
CA LYS A 7 -24.92 4.31 -0.54
C LYS A 7 -23.51 4.33 -1.11
N LEU A 8 -22.82 3.19 -1.11
CA LEU A 8 -21.42 3.13 -1.53
C LEU A 8 -21.27 3.11 -3.05
N THR A 9 -22.16 2.44 -3.78
CA THR A 9 -22.10 2.39 -5.26
C THR A 9 -22.41 3.74 -5.91
N ALA A 10 -23.11 4.64 -5.21
CA ALA A 10 -23.32 6.02 -5.66
C ALA A 10 -22.03 6.86 -5.67
N VAL A 11 -20.96 6.43 -4.98
CA VAL A 11 -19.69 7.17 -4.92
C VAL A 11 -18.90 6.96 -6.21
N GLN A 12 -18.66 8.05 -6.93
CA GLN A 12 -17.92 8.04 -8.20
C GLN A 12 -16.44 8.42 -8.04
N ASN A 13 -16.11 9.23 -7.04
CA ASN A 13 -14.77 9.79 -6.87
C ASN A 13 -14.32 9.74 -5.41
N GLY A 14 -13.02 9.49 -5.22
CA GLY A 14 -12.40 9.42 -3.90
C GLY A 14 -12.77 8.14 -3.12
N PHE A 15 -12.27 8.06 -1.89
CA PHE A 15 -12.38 6.85 -1.06
C PHE A 15 -12.95 7.11 0.35
N LYS A 16 -13.07 8.37 0.74
CA LYS A 16 -13.46 8.77 2.11
C LYS A 16 -14.80 8.18 2.57
N PRO A 17 -15.84 8.10 1.71
CA PRO A 17 -17.09 7.43 2.11
C PRO A 17 -16.89 5.97 2.52
N PHE A 18 -16.02 5.22 1.83
CA PHE A 18 -15.72 3.81 2.15
C PHE A 18 -15.01 3.71 3.50
N GLU A 19 -14.04 4.59 3.75
CA GLU A 19 -13.29 4.65 5.01
C GLU A 19 -14.20 4.96 6.20
N LEU A 20 -15.10 5.94 6.05
CA LEU A 20 -16.04 6.35 7.10
C LEU A 20 -17.02 5.23 7.43
N GLU A 21 -17.49 4.50 6.42
CA GLU A 21 -18.41 3.40 6.62
C GLU A 21 -17.72 2.19 7.27
N ALA A 22 -16.49 1.88 6.85
CA ALA A 22 -15.66 0.88 7.50
C ALA A 22 -15.45 1.18 9.00
N LYS A 23 -15.21 2.45 9.35
CA LYS A 23 -15.13 2.91 10.76
C LYS A 23 -16.40 2.63 11.54
N LYS A 24 -17.57 2.98 10.98
CA LYS A 24 -18.85 2.66 11.62
C LYS A 24 -19.03 1.17 11.85
N ILE A 25 -18.61 0.33 10.90
CA ILE A 25 -18.73 -1.12 11.02
C ILE A 25 -17.85 -1.64 12.17
N ILE A 26 -16.59 -1.19 12.29
CA ILE A 26 -15.70 -1.64 13.38
C ILE A 26 -16.09 -1.08 14.75
N ASP A 27 -16.76 0.07 14.80
CA ASP A 27 -17.22 0.68 16.06
C ASP A 27 -18.44 -0.06 16.64
N ASN A 28 -19.21 -0.74 15.79
CA ASN A 28 -20.46 -1.42 16.17
C ASN A 28 -20.38 -2.95 16.14
N LYS A 29 -19.20 -3.52 15.87
CA LYS A 29 -19.01 -4.98 15.76
C LYS A 29 -17.76 -5.41 16.51
N THR A 30 -17.76 -6.67 16.96
CA THR A 30 -16.55 -7.30 17.49
C THR A 30 -15.51 -7.52 16.38
N LEU A 31 -14.25 -7.73 16.76
CA LEU A 31 -13.16 -8.03 15.83
C LEU A 31 -13.51 -9.17 14.85
N SER A 32 -14.09 -10.26 15.36
CA SER A 32 -14.49 -11.43 14.58
C SER A 32 -15.61 -11.10 13.60
N GLU A 33 -16.65 -10.40 14.06
CA GLU A 33 -17.78 -10.01 13.22
C GLU A 33 -17.37 -9.00 12.13
N SER A 34 -16.49 -8.04 12.45
CA SER A 34 -15.92 -7.11 11.47
C SER A 34 -15.14 -7.86 10.39
N LYS A 35 -14.30 -8.83 10.78
CA LYS A 35 -13.54 -9.66 9.84
C LYS A 35 -14.46 -10.47 8.93
N THR A 36 -15.46 -11.16 9.49
CA THR A 36 -16.44 -11.93 8.70
C THR A 36 -17.19 -11.02 7.72
N THR A 37 -17.65 -9.86 8.19
CA THR A 37 -18.31 -8.85 7.34
C THR A 37 -17.42 -8.43 6.17
N ALA A 38 -16.15 -8.14 6.44
CA ALA A 38 -15.21 -7.74 5.39
C ALA A 38 -14.96 -8.87 4.38
N VAL A 39 -14.78 -10.11 4.85
CA VAL A 39 -14.60 -11.28 3.96
C VAL A 39 -15.79 -11.47 3.03
N ASP A 40 -17.02 -11.31 3.53
CA ASP A 40 -18.22 -11.39 2.69
C ASP A 40 -18.27 -10.25 1.67
N MET A 41 -17.97 -9.02 2.10
CA MET A 41 -17.96 -7.83 1.23
C MET A 41 -16.89 -7.90 0.12
N LEU A 42 -15.76 -8.59 0.33
CA LEU A 42 -14.74 -8.81 -0.70
C LEU A 42 -15.24 -9.58 -1.91
N ARG A 43 -16.34 -10.35 -1.78
CA ARG A 43 -16.95 -11.11 -2.89
C ARG A 43 -17.84 -10.26 -3.79
N SER A 44 -18.06 -8.99 -3.45
CA SER A 44 -18.92 -8.10 -4.22
C SER A 44 -18.32 -7.76 -5.57
N GLU A 45 -19.15 -7.72 -6.61
CA GLU A 45 -18.77 -7.22 -7.94
C GLU A 45 -18.40 -5.72 -7.92
N PHE A 46 -18.95 -4.97 -6.95
CA PHE A 46 -18.74 -3.54 -6.83
C PHE A 46 -17.43 -3.22 -6.11
N TYR A 47 -16.50 -2.56 -6.80
CA TYR A 47 -15.21 -2.18 -6.23
C TYR A 47 -15.37 -1.28 -4.98
N GLN A 48 -16.43 -0.46 -4.90
CA GLN A 48 -16.71 0.40 -3.75
C GLN A 48 -16.94 -0.41 -2.47
N ILE A 49 -17.63 -1.55 -2.59
CA ILE A 49 -17.89 -2.46 -1.47
C ILE A 49 -16.61 -3.16 -1.06
N ARG A 50 -15.81 -3.61 -2.04
CA ARG A 50 -14.50 -4.21 -1.77
C ARG A 50 -13.53 -3.20 -1.14
N CYS A 51 -13.52 -1.94 -1.56
CA CYS A 51 -12.77 -0.86 -0.91
C CYS A 51 -13.16 -0.70 0.57
N CYS A 52 -14.45 -0.69 0.89
CA CYS A 52 -14.92 -0.63 2.27
C CYS A 52 -14.45 -1.86 3.07
N ALA A 53 -14.52 -3.06 2.48
CA ALA A 53 -14.00 -4.28 3.09
C ALA A 53 -12.50 -4.17 3.41
N ILE A 54 -11.68 -3.70 2.46
CA ILE A 54 -10.24 -3.51 2.67
C ILE A 54 -9.95 -2.49 3.78
N PHE A 55 -10.74 -1.41 3.90
CA PHE A 55 -10.60 -0.49 5.03
C PHE A 55 -10.90 -1.17 6.37
N ILE A 56 -11.98 -1.97 6.46
CA ILE A 56 -12.29 -2.74 7.67
C ILE A 56 -11.08 -3.61 8.04
N LEU A 57 -10.56 -4.38 7.08
CA LEU A 57 -9.38 -5.23 7.27
C LEU A 57 -8.16 -4.43 7.74
N GLY A 58 -7.88 -3.26 7.14
CA GLY A 58 -6.79 -2.38 7.55
C GLY A 58 -6.88 -1.97 9.01
N PHE A 59 -8.07 -1.59 9.50
CA PHE A 59 -8.29 -1.18 10.90
C PHE A 59 -8.20 -2.31 11.92
N ILE A 60 -8.29 -3.56 11.49
CA ILE A 60 -8.22 -4.73 12.39
C ILE A 60 -6.91 -5.50 12.25
N ALA A 61 -6.09 -5.22 11.24
CA ALA A 61 -4.91 -6.00 10.89
C ALA A 61 -3.86 -6.10 12.01
N ALA A 62 -3.67 -5.05 12.82
CA ALA A 62 -2.73 -5.09 13.94
C ALA A 62 -3.21 -5.96 15.11
N ARG A 63 -4.52 -6.27 15.17
CA ARG A 63 -5.15 -7.06 16.24
C ARG A 63 -5.38 -8.52 15.84
N ASP A 64 -5.27 -8.84 14.56
CA ASP A 64 -5.42 -10.19 14.01
C ASP A 64 -4.47 -10.37 12.82
N SER A 65 -3.35 -11.05 13.05
CA SER A 65 -2.30 -11.26 12.04
C SER A 65 -2.79 -12.03 10.81
N ALA A 66 -3.83 -12.86 10.93
CA ALA A 66 -4.39 -13.58 9.79
C ALA A 66 -5.05 -12.65 8.76
N VAL A 67 -5.36 -11.40 9.13
CA VAL A 67 -5.88 -10.38 8.22
C VAL A 67 -4.85 -9.96 7.18
N LEU A 68 -3.55 -10.00 7.49
CA LEU A 68 -2.51 -9.69 6.51
C LEU A 68 -2.53 -10.66 5.33
N LEU A 69 -2.85 -11.93 5.57
CA LEU A 69 -3.03 -12.90 4.49
C LEU A 69 -4.22 -12.55 3.58
N LEU A 70 -5.33 -12.05 4.16
CA LEU A 70 -6.49 -11.60 3.38
C LEU A 70 -6.14 -10.39 2.52
N LEU A 71 -5.46 -9.39 3.08
CA LEU A 71 -5.01 -8.22 2.33
C LEU A 71 -4.03 -8.59 1.22
N LYS A 72 -3.09 -9.51 1.48
CA LYS A 72 -2.13 -10.02 0.50
C LYS A 72 -2.84 -10.77 -0.64
N ASN A 73 -3.82 -11.61 -0.33
CA ASN A 73 -4.59 -12.31 -1.35
C ASN A 73 -5.42 -11.33 -2.20
N ALA A 74 -6.07 -10.34 -1.57
CA ALA A 74 -6.77 -9.28 -2.30
C ALA A 74 -5.83 -8.49 -3.22
N ALA A 75 -4.60 -8.21 -2.79
CA ALA A 75 -3.61 -7.53 -3.62
C ALA A 75 -3.25 -8.34 -4.88
N ARG A 76 -3.22 -9.67 -4.77
CA ARG A 76 -2.96 -10.58 -5.90
C ARG A 76 -4.13 -10.67 -6.86
N SER A 77 -5.36 -10.72 -6.36
CA SER A 77 -6.53 -11.08 -7.17
C SER A 77 -7.41 -9.90 -7.62
N ASP A 78 -7.39 -8.75 -6.93
CA ASP A 78 -8.31 -7.65 -7.28
C ASP A 78 -7.78 -6.83 -8.46
N GLU A 79 -8.55 -6.79 -9.54
CA GLU A 79 -8.20 -6.08 -10.77
C GLU A 79 -8.50 -4.57 -10.70
N SER A 80 -9.30 -4.12 -9.72
CA SER A 80 -9.64 -2.70 -9.59
C SER A 80 -8.45 -1.91 -9.04
N TRP A 81 -7.97 -0.95 -9.84
CA TRP A 81 -6.94 -0.02 -9.40
C TRP A 81 -7.37 0.76 -8.15
N GLN A 82 -8.67 1.07 -8.01
CA GLN A 82 -9.20 1.73 -6.80
C GLN A 82 -9.01 0.84 -5.58
N VAL A 83 -9.32 -0.46 -5.67
CA VAL A 83 -9.10 -1.38 -4.55
C VAL A 83 -7.62 -1.51 -4.24
N GLN A 84 -6.74 -1.58 -5.24
CA GLN A 84 -5.28 -1.59 -5.05
C GLN A 84 -4.76 -0.35 -4.31
N GLU A 85 -5.34 0.84 -4.56
CA GLU A 85 -5.04 2.05 -3.77
C GLU A 85 -5.45 1.89 -2.30
N ILE A 86 -6.58 1.25 -2.02
CA ILE A 86 -7.07 1.06 -0.65
C ILE A 86 -6.27 -0.03 0.07
N ILE A 87 -5.78 -1.05 -0.62
CA ILE A 87 -4.89 -2.07 -0.05
C ILE A 87 -3.59 -1.42 0.41
N ALA A 88 -3.01 -0.52 -0.37
CA ALA A 88 -1.84 0.25 0.03
C ALA A 88 -2.10 1.06 1.31
N LYS A 89 -3.27 1.71 1.42
CA LYS A 89 -3.68 2.44 2.64
C LYS A 89 -3.91 1.51 3.84
N ALA A 90 -4.50 0.34 3.63
CA ALA A 90 -4.71 -0.65 4.68
C ALA A 90 -3.39 -1.19 5.22
N PHE A 91 -2.38 -1.38 4.35
CA PHE A 91 -1.04 -1.78 4.78
C PHE A 91 -0.32 -0.67 5.57
N ASP A 92 -0.43 0.60 5.17
CA ASP A 92 0.06 1.73 5.98
C ASP A 92 -0.66 1.83 7.33
N GLN A 93 -1.97 1.60 7.34
CA GLN A 93 -2.76 1.58 8.58
C GLN A 93 -2.28 0.47 9.54
N TYR A 94 -2.02 -0.74 9.02
CA TYR A 94 -1.39 -1.82 9.80
C TYR A 94 -0.04 -1.38 10.39
N CYS A 95 0.85 -0.80 9.57
CA CYS A 95 2.17 -0.36 10.03
C CYS A 95 2.07 0.76 11.08
N LYS A 96 1.10 1.65 10.92
CA LYS A 96 0.82 2.72 11.88
C LYS A 96 0.37 2.17 13.22
N ASP A 97 -0.54 1.19 13.22
CA ASP A 97 -1.13 0.64 14.45
C ASP A 97 -0.18 -0.34 15.16
N ASN A 98 0.63 -1.08 14.41
CA ASN A 98 1.62 -2.03 14.95
C ASN A 98 2.98 -1.37 15.27
N GLY A 99 3.25 -0.19 14.69
CA GLY A 99 4.52 0.50 14.75
C GLY A 99 5.46 0.11 13.59
N TYR A 100 5.93 1.11 12.83
CA TYR A 100 6.68 0.91 11.59
C TYR A 100 7.97 0.07 11.75
N GLU A 101 8.69 0.22 12.87
CA GLU A 101 9.87 -0.61 13.17
C GLU A 101 9.47 -2.07 13.43
N HIS A 102 8.46 -2.30 14.27
CA HIS A 102 7.93 -3.64 14.55
C HIS A 102 7.33 -4.30 13.30
N SER A 103 6.84 -3.51 12.34
CA SER A 103 6.31 -3.99 11.05
C SER A 103 7.39 -4.30 10.01
N LEU A 104 8.68 -4.07 10.27
CA LEU A 104 9.75 -4.36 9.30
C LEU A 104 9.77 -5.81 8.78
N PRO A 105 9.54 -6.85 9.60
CA PRO A 105 9.46 -8.23 9.08
C PRO A 105 8.37 -8.38 8.02
N GLU A 106 7.16 -7.84 8.28
CA GLU A 106 6.04 -7.89 7.34
C GLU A 106 6.29 -7.05 6.09
N ILE A 107 6.86 -5.84 6.24
CA ILE A 107 7.30 -4.99 5.12
C ILE A 107 8.25 -5.77 4.21
N LYS A 108 9.27 -6.42 4.78
CA LYS A 108 10.25 -7.21 4.02
C LYS A 108 9.61 -8.45 3.39
N ALA A 109 8.65 -9.08 4.06
CA ALA A 109 7.96 -10.26 3.54
C ALA A 109 7.07 -9.90 2.34
N TRP A 110 6.33 -8.79 2.41
CA TRP A 110 5.51 -8.31 1.28
C TRP A 110 6.35 -7.80 0.10
N LEU A 111 7.48 -7.14 0.36
CA LEU A 111 8.44 -6.75 -0.68
C LEU A 111 9.23 -7.93 -1.28
N SER A 112 9.12 -9.13 -0.69
CA SER A 112 9.73 -10.34 -1.26
C SER A 112 8.70 -11.22 -1.97
N ASP A 113 7.46 -10.76 -2.10
CA ASP A 113 6.40 -11.48 -2.82
C ASP A 113 6.65 -11.44 -4.33
N GLU A 114 6.36 -12.54 -5.01
CA GLU A 114 6.50 -12.62 -6.47
C GLU A 114 5.48 -11.72 -7.18
N HIS A 115 4.31 -11.49 -6.55
CA HIS A 115 3.25 -10.72 -7.19
C HIS A 115 3.51 -9.21 -7.06
N PRO A 116 3.60 -8.47 -8.19
CA PRO A 116 4.00 -7.06 -8.17
C PRO A 116 3.03 -6.18 -7.39
N ASN A 117 1.73 -6.48 -7.38
CA ASN A 117 0.76 -5.69 -6.62
C ASN A 117 0.93 -5.80 -5.10
N VAL A 118 1.45 -6.92 -4.59
CA VAL A 118 1.75 -7.08 -3.15
C VAL A 118 2.93 -6.17 -2.79
N CYS A 119 4.00 -6.21 -3.58
CA CYS A 119 5.14 -5.28 -3.43
C CYS A 119 4.71 -3.82 -3.58
N ARG A 120 3.77 -3.57 -4.51
CA ARG A 120 3.23 -2.24 -4.82
C ARG A 120 2.42 -1.66 -3.65
N ALA A 121 1.64 -2.48 -2.96
CA ALA A 121 0.90 -2.04 -1.78
C ALA A 121 1.82 -1.46 -0.70
N VAL A 122 3.00 -2.05 -0.51
CA VAL A 122 4.01 -1.56 0.45
C VAL A 122 4.72 -0.31 -0.07
N THR A 123 5.26 -0.38 -1.29
CA THR A 123 6.00 0.75 -1.89
C THR A 123 5.13 2.01 -1.98
N GLU A 124 3.87 1.88 -2.37
CA GLU A 124 2.93 3.00 -2.45
C GLU A 124 2.38 3.41 -1.09
N GLY A 125 1.95 2.44 -0.27
CA GLY A 125 1.20 2.70 0.95
C GLY A 125 1.97 3.54 1.95
N LEU A 126 3.29 3.29 2.06
CA LEU A 126 4.13 4.00 3.01
C LEU A 126 4.56 5.40 2.52
N ARG A 127 4.18 5.82 1.30
CA ARG A 127 4.54 7.15 0.79
C ARG A 127 3.92 8.28 1.64
N ILE A 128 4.65 9.35 1.97
CA ILE A 128 6.12 9.48 1.88
C ILE A 128 6.77 8.66 3.00
N TRP A 129 7.65 7.73 2.62
CA TRP A 129 8.26 6.77 3.55
C TRP A 129 9.00 7.45 4.69
N THR A 130 9.85 8.43 4.38
CA THR A 130 10.62 9.20 5.37
C THR A 130 9.79 10.23 6.15
N GLY A 131 8.48 10.28 5.91
CA GLY A 131 7.50 10.93 6.78
C GLY A 131 6.98 10.03 7.90
N ARG A 132 7.17 8.70 7.81
CA ARG A 132 6.74 7.73 8.81
C ARG A 132 7.76 7.60 9.96
N PRO A 133 7.31 7.29 11.19
CA PRO A 133 8.20 6.85 12.28
C PRO A 133 9.17 5.76 11.82
N TYR A 134 10.31 5.64 12.49
CA TYR A 134 11.46 4.80 12.10
C TYR A 134 12.14 5.25 10.80
N PHE A 135 11.44 5.27 9.67
CA PHE A 135 12.04 5.67 8.38
C PHE A 135 12.47 7.14 8.32
N LYS A 136 11.87 8.01 9.14
CA LYS A 136 12.32 9.41 9.29
C LYS A 136 13.75 9.53 9.84
N THR A 137 14.16 8.62 10.72
CA THR A 137 15.50 8.57 11.32
C THR A 137 16.42 7.56 10.62
N HIS A 138 15.85 6.66 9.79
CA HIS A 138 16.56 5.66 8.99
C HIS A 138 16.19 5.74 7.49
N PRO A 139 16.41 6.89 6.82
CA PRO A 139 16.04 7.07 5.42
C PRO A 139 16.74 6.09 4.47
N GLU A 140 17.96 5.68 4.79
CA GLU A 140 18.74 4.69 4.04
C GLU A 140 18.05 3.32 3.96
N ILE A 141 17.34 2.92 5.02
CA ILE A 141 16.58 1.66 5.05
C ILE A 141 15.38 1.75 4.10
N ALA A 142 14.66 2.87 4.11
CA ALA A 142 13.55 3.09 3.17
C ALA A 142 14.06 3.03 1.71
N ILE A 143 15.14 3.76 1.41
CA ILE A 143 15.74 3.80 0.08
C ILE A 143 16.17 2.39 -0.37
N ALA A 144 16.87 1.64 0.49
CA ALA A 144 17.31 0.28 0.17
C ALA A 144 16.13 -0.65 -0.12
N LEU A 145 15.06 -0.61 0.69
CA LEU A 145 13.88 -1.45 0.52
C LEU A 145 13.14 -1.12 -0.79
N ILE A 146 12.95 0.16 -1.10
CA ILE A 146 12.26 0.61 -2.32
C ILE A 146 13.07 0.25 -3.57
N SER A 147 14.39 0.49 -3.56
CA SER A 147 15.28 0.28 -4.71
C SER A 147 15.45 -1.17 -5.14
N ARG A 148 15.02 -2.15 -4.32
CA ARG A 148 14.95 -3.57 -4.70
C ARG A 148 14.11 -3.80 -5.96
N HIS A 149 13.08 -2.99 -6.18
CA HIS A 149 12.12 -3.17 -7.27
C HIS A 149 12.34 -2.24 -8.47
N LYS A 150 13.49 -1.55 -8.55
CA LYS A 150 13.82 -0.62 -9.65
C LYS A 150 13.76 -1.22 -11.05
N ALA A 151 13.96 -2.53 -11.16
CA ALA A 151 13.96 -3.28 -12.42
C ALA A 151 12.75 -4.24 -12.55
N SER A 152 11.73 -4.11 -11.69
CA SER A 152 10.55 -4.99 -11.72
C SER A 152 9.93 -5.04 -13.12
N ASP A 153 9.40 -6.19 -13.55
CA ASP A 153 8.66 -6.32 -14.80
C ASP A 153 7.39 -5.47 -14.82
N SER A 154 6.77 -5.26 -13.66
CA SER A 154 5.57 -4.43 -13.53
C SER A 154 5.89 -2.94 -13.62
N GLU A 155 5.45 -2.31 -14.70
CA GLU A 155 5.53 -0.85 -14.83
C GLU A 155 4.82 -0.13 -13.67
N TYR A 156 3.70 -0.67 -13.20
CA TYR A 156 2.94 -0.08 -12.10
C TYR A 156 3.75 -0.04 -10.80
N LEU A 157 4.50 -1.10 -10.49
CA LEU A 157 5.42 -1.14 -9.37
C LEU A 157 6.61 -0.18 -9.59
N ARG A 158 7.21 -0.16 -10.78
CA ARG A 158 8.30 0.78 -11.12
C ARG A 158 7.91 2.24 -10.95
N LYS A 159 6.68 2.62 -11.33
CA LYS A 159 6.13 3.97 -11.08
C LYS A 159 6.08 4.29 -9.57
N SER A 160 5.65 3.34 -8.75
CA SER A 160 5.60 3.53 -7.29
C SER A 160 7.01 3.66 -6.68
N VAL A 161 7.97 2.85 -7.15
CA VAL A 161 9.39 2.94 -6.75
C VAL A 161 9.95 4.33 -7.06
N GLY A 162 9.85 4.77 -8.32
CA GLY A 162 10.38 6.06 -8.75
C GLY A 162 9.72 7.22 -8.01
N ASN A 163 8.39 7.20 -7.85
CA ASN A 163 7.67 8.22 -7.09
C ASN A 163 8.04 8.26 -5.61
N SER A 164 8.23 7.09 -4.98
CA SER A 164 8.63 7.00 -3.57
C SER A 164 10.02 7.57 -3.34
N LEU A 165 10.99 7.23 -4.20
CA LEU A 165 12.35 7.78 -4.15
C LEU A 165 12.36 9.28 -4.45
N ARG A 166 11.52 9.73 -5.39
CA ARG A 166 11.33 11.16 -5.67
C ARG A 166 10.79 11.91 -4.45
N ASP A 167 9.83 11.34 -3.73
CA ASP A 167 9.33 11.97 -2.51
C ASP A 167 10.40 12.06 -1.41
N ILE A 168 11.26 11.04 -1.29
CA ILE A 168 12.39 11.03 -0.36
C ILE A 168 13.45 12.06 -0.78
N SER A 169 13.71 12.24 -2.09
CA SER A 169 14.77 13.11 -2.60
C SER A 169 14.55 14.59 -2.26
N LYS A 170 13.30 15.00 -2.02
CA LYS A 170 12.94 16.35 -1.55
C LYS A 170 13.71 16.76 -0.29
N LYS A 171 13.98 15.81 0.61
CA LYS A 171 14.68 16.06 1.87
C LYS A 171 16.03 15.35 1.96
N TYR A 172 16.14 14.16 1.38
CA TYR A 172 17.33 13.30 1.46
C TYR A 172 17.94 13.07 0.07
N GLY A 173 18.03 14.14 -0.72
CA GLY A 173 18.46 14.07 -2.13
C GLY A 173 19.84 13.46 -2.35
N GLU A 174 20.78 13.68 -1.43
CA GLU A 174 22.12 13.07 -1.52
C GLU A 174 22.08 11.54 -1.35
N LEU A 175 21.31 11.03 -0.38
CA LEU A 175 21.15 9.59 -0.17
C LEU A 175 20.50 8.93 -1.39
N VAL A 176 19.48 9.57 -1.98
CA VAL A 176 18.84 9.06 -3.20
C VAL A 176 19.81 9.08 -4.37
N ARG A 177 20.59 10.15 -4.56
CA ARG A 177 21.62 10.23 -5.61
C ARG A 177 22.67 9.14 -5.47
N MET A 178 23.20 8.92 -4.26
CA MET A 178 24.18 7.87 -3.98
C MET A 178 23.64 6.46 -4.26
N GLU A 179 22.36 6.22 -4.02
CA GLU A 179 21.72 4.96 -4.39
C GLU A 179 21.59 4.84 -5.91
N THR A 180 21.01 5.85 -6.57
CA THR A 180 20.74 5.80 -8.01
C THR A 180 22.00 5.86 -8.88
N SER A 181 23.11 6.40 -8.37
CA SER A 181 24.39 6.42 -9.12
C SER A 181 24.96 5.01 -9.33
N LYS A 182 24.48 4.02 -8.57
CA LYS A 182 24.87 2.61 -8.69
C LYS A 182 24.01 1.85 -9.71
N TRP A 183 22.98 2.47 -10.27
CA TRP A 183 22.02 1.81 -11.13
C TRP A 183 22.55 1.66 -12.56
N ASN A 184 22.36 0.47 -13.16
CA ASN A 184 22.68 0.24 -14.56
C ASN A 184 21.58 0.82 -15.48
N LEU A 185 21.78 2.04 -15.97
CA LEU A 185 20.80 2.72 -16.84
C LEU A 185 20.75 2.18 -18.27
N GLN A 186 21.59 1.20 -18.64
CA GLN A 186 21.43 0.48 -19.91
C GLN A 186 20.23 -0.49 -19.88
N ASP A 187 19.77 -0.88 -18.69
CA ASP A 187 18.51 -1.59 -18.52
C ASP A 187 17.34 -0.59 -18.65
N HIS A 188 16.53 -0.73 -19.69
CA HIS A 188 15.39 0.13 -19.97
C HIS A 188 14.37 0.20 -18.82
N LYS A 189 14.21 -0.86 -18.01
CA LYS A 189 13.31 -0.85 -16.85
C LYS A 189 13.87 0.02 -15.74
N ILE A 190 15.18 -0.06 -15.51
CA ILE A 190 15.88 0.77 -14.52
C ILE A 190 15.89 2.23 -14.97
N ALA A 191 16.18 2.49 -16.24
CA ALA A 191 16.12 3.83 -16.83
C ALA A 191 14.71 4.45 -16.67
N PHE A 192 13.66 3.69 -16.98
CA PHE A 192 12.28 4.11 -16.76
C PHE A 192 12.02 4.50 -15.30
N THR A 193 12.45 3.69 -14.33
CA THR A 193 12.27 4.01 -12.90
C THR A 193 13.04 5.27 -12.53
N TYR A 194 14.27 5.39 -13.00
CA TYR A 194 15.15 6.53 -12.75
C TYR A 194 14.54 7.85 -13.25
N ASP A 195 13.89 7.85 -14.42
CA ASP A 195 13.19 9.02 -14.94
C ASP A 195 12.11 9.51 -13.98
N TYR A 196 11.37 8.61 -13.33
CA TYR A 196 10.38 8.97 -12.30
C TYR A 196 11.02 9.55 -11.04
N VAL A 197 12.25 9.13 -10.69
CA VAL A 197 13.00 9.73 -9.58
C VAL A 197 13.34 11.19 -9.88
N LEU A 198 13.69 11.50 -11.14
CA LEU A 198 14.12 12.83 -11.57
C LEU A 198 12.98 13.79 -11.96
N LYS A 199 11.76 13.30 -12.17
CA LYS A 199 10.62 14.14 -12.57
C LYS A 199 10.46 15.33 -11.62
N ARG A 200 10.52 16.55 -12.17
CA ARG A 200 10.32 17.78 -11.41
C ARG A 200 8.97 17.78 -10.69
N HIS A 201 8.93 18.47 -9.56
CA HIS A 201 7.72 18.68 -8.76
C HIS A 201 6.81 19.71 -9.37
#